data_AF-A0AAW2Q8Z0-F1
#
_entry.id   AF-A0AAW2Q8Z0-F1
#
_cell.length_a   1.000
_cell.length_b   1.000
_cell.length_c   1.000
_cell.angle_alpha   90.00
_cell.angle_beta   90.00
_cell.angle_gamma   90.00
#
_symmetry.space_group_name_H-M   'P 1'
#
loop_
_entity.id
_entity.type
_entity.pdbx_description
1 polymer ?
#
loop_
_entity_poly.entity_id
_entity_poly.type
_entity_poly.pdbx_seq_one_letter_code
_entity_poly.pdbx_strand_id
1 'polypeptide(L)'
;MDEIDLDCCKFCGEFRYKPTRERNPNRKKIPYAILRYLPFTLCLQRLYASETIAKQMTWHANHQTEDGCMCHPSDAEAWRHSDRIYLNFAIDPNNIRLSSCTDGVRTARAFMLARYTYTVQSSTGYMHQF
;
A
#
# COMPACT_ATOMS: atom_id res chain seq x y z
N MET A 1 23.42 -9.53 22.28
CA MET A 1 22.50 -9.25 21.16
C MET A 1 21.15 -9.71 21.63
N ASP A 2 20.32 -8.76 22.05
CA ASP A 2 19.13 -9.04 22.85
C ASP A 2 18.08 -9.79 22.03
N GLU A 3 17.55 -10.85 22.62
CA GLU A 3 16.45 -11.66 22.10
C GLU A 3 15.19 -10.77 22.08
N ILE A 4 14.94 -10.11 20.95
CA ILE A 4 13.78 -9.24 20.76
C ILE A 4 12.53 -10.11 20.98
N ASP A 5 11.78 -9.83 22.03
CA ASP A 5 10.49 -10.46 22.30
C ASP A 5 9.55 -10.27 21.10
N LEU A 6 9.47 -11.31 20.26
CA LEU A 6 8.75 -11.31 18.99
C LEU A 6 7.23 -11.34 19.19
N ASP A 7 6.75 -11.51 20.42
CA ASP A 7 5.32 -11.59 20.75
C ASP A 7 4.65 -10.21 20.80
N CYS A 8 5.43 -9.14 20.90
CA CYS A 8 4.93 -7.76 20.95
C CYS A 8 5.33 -6.95 19.70
N CYS A 9 4.53 -5.95 19.35
CA CYS A 9 4.86 -4.99 18.30
C CYS A 9 5.95 -4.03 18.80
N LYS A 10 7.04 -3.88 18.04
CA LYS A 10 8.13 -2.96 18.41
C LYS A 10 7.76 -1.47 18.33
N PHE A 11 6.63 -1.14 17.69
CA PHE A 11 6.19 0.23 17.47
C PHE A 11 5.09 0.67 18.45
N CYS A 12 4.10 -0.20 18.71
CA CYS A 12 2.97 0.13 19.59
C CYS A 12 2.93 -0.70 20.88
N GLY A 13 3.81 -1.69 21.05
CA GLY A 13 3.84 -2.56 22.24
C GLY A 13 2.70 -3.58 22.33
N GLU A 14 1.74 -3.58 21.41
CA GLU A 14 0.61 -4.51 21.44
C GLU A 14 1.02 -5.96 21.15
N PHE A 15 0.28 -6.91 21.75
CA PHE A 15 0.46 -8.34 21.51
C PHE A 15 0.09 -8.71 20.07
N ARG A 16 0.95 -9.51 19.44
CA ARG A 16 0.72 -10.01 18.06
C ARG A 16 -0.26 -11.18 18.00
N TYR A 17 -0.40 -11.92 19.10
CA TYR A 17 -1.18 -13.16 19.15
C TYR A 17 -2.32 -13.07 20.15
N LYS A 18 -3.44 -13.73 19.82
CA LYS A 18 -4.58 -13.84 20.73
C LYS A 18 -4.18 -14.65 21.97
N PRO A 19 -4.66 -14.28 23.16
CA PRO A 19 -4.39 -15.03 24.38
C PRO A 19 -4.98 -16.44 24.27
N THR A 20 -4.15 -17.45 24.47
CA THR A 20 -4.57 -18.85 24.49
C THR A 20 -4.98 -19.24 25.90
N ARG A 21 -6.19 -19.76 26.08
CA ARG A 21 -6.71 -20.19 27.40
C ARG A 21 -6.00 -21.43 27.96
N GLU A 22 -5.43 -22.25 27.10
CA GLU A 22 -4.73 -23.49 27.46
C GLU A 22 -3.23 -23.31 27.32
N ARG A 23 -2.49 -23.62 28.39
CA ARG A 23 -1.02 -23.56 28.42
C ARG A 23 -0.42 -24.83 27.80
N ASN A 24 -0.87 -25.19 26.59
CA ASN A 24 -0.23 -26.27 25.83
C ASN A 24 0.94 -25.67 25.03
N PRO A 25 2.20 -25.96 25.40
CA PRO A 25 3.37 -25.39 24.73
C PRO A 25 3.50 -25.80 23.26
N ASN A 26 2.80 -26.88 22.84
CA ASN A 26 2.83 -27.37 21.45
C ASN A 26 1.75 -26.74 20.55
N ARG A 27 0.89 -25.86 21.07
CA ARG A 27 -0.18 -25.24 20.27
C ARG A 27 0.37 -24.04 19.48
N LYS A 28 0.10 -24.01 18.17
CA LYS A 28 0.44 -22.87 17.31
C LYS A 28 -0.31 -21.60 17.77
N LYS A 29 0.43 -20.50 17.97
CA LYS A 29 -0.14 -19.19 18.33
C LYS A 29 -0.99 -18.65 17.16
N ILE A 30 -2.13 -18.04 17.48
CA ILE A 30 -3.04 -17.45 16.48
C ILE A 30 -2.83 -15.93 16.46
N PRO A 31 -2.34 -15.34 15.36
CA PRO A 31 -2.12 -13.90 15.29
C PRO A 31 -3.44 -13.11 15.27
N TYR A 32 -3.43 -11.87 15.78
CA TYR A 32 -4.56 -10.95 15.66
C TYR A 32 -4.80 -10.53 14.21
N ALA A 33 -3.73 -10.16 13.51
CA ALA A 33 -3.72 -9.80 12.11
C ALA A 33 -2.45 -10.35 11.45
N ILE A 34 -2.54 -10.71 10.17
CA ILE A 34 -1.40 -11.18 9.37
C ILE A 34 -1.20 -10.19 8.24
N LEU A 35 -0.06 -9.49 8.26
CA LEU A 35 0.41 -8.75 7.09
C LEU A 35 1.16 -9.72 6.18
N ARG A 36 0.69 -9.88 4.94
CA ARG A 36 1.40 -10.66 3.93
C ARG A 36 2.25 -9.71 3.10
N TYR A 37 3.56 -9.94 3.08
CA TYR A 37 4.44 -9.22 2.17
C TYR A 37 4.21 -9.74 0.75
N LEU A 38 3.72 -8.87 -0.13
CA LEU A 38 3.66 -9.14 -1.56
C LEU A 38 4.90 -8.50 -2.19
N PRO A 39 5.72 -9.22 -2.99
CA PRO A 39 6.84 -8.63 -3.70
C PRO A 39 6.31 -7.72 -4.83
N PHE A 40 5.87 -6.52 -4.43
CA PHE A 40 5.11 -5.60 -5.25
C PHE A 40 5.85 -5.27 -6.56
N THR A 41 7.15 -4.99 -6.49
CA THR A 41 7.98 -4.67 -7.66
C THR A 41 7.96 -5.76 -8.71
N LEU A 42 8.05 -7.04 -8.31
CA LEU A 42 8.06 -8.16 -9.25
C LEU A 42 6.68 -8.36 -9.90
N CYS A 43 5.61 -8.13 -9.12
CA CYS A 43 4.25 -8.15 -9.66
C CYS A 43 4.06 -7.05 -10.71
N LEU A 44 4.52 -5.83 -10.43
CA LEU A 44 4.42 -4.72 -11.37
C LEU A 44 5.19 -4.95 -12.65
N GLN A 45 6.43 -5.45 -12.55
CA GLN A 45 7.24 -5.77 -13.72
C GLN A 45 6.53 -6.77 -14.64
N ARG A 46 5.87 -7.78 -14.07
CA ARG A 46 5.09 -8.76 -14.84
C ARG A 46 3.86 -8.16 -15.48
N LEU A 47 3.18 -7.23 -14.81
CA LEU A 47 2.03 -6.53 -15.40
C LEU A 47 2.45 -5.68 -16.59
N TYR A 48 3.55 -4.92 -16.46
CA TYR A 48 4.09 -4.11 -17.55
C TYR A 48 4.77 -4.91 -18.66
N ALA A 49 5.16 -6.17 -18.42
CA ALA A 49 5.73 -7.03 -19.45
C ALA A 49 4.72 -7.42 -20.54
N SER A 50 3.41 -7.30 -20.26
CA SER A 50 2.36 -7.54 -21.25
C SER A 50 1.90 -6.22 -21.86
N GLU A 51 2.00 -6.10 -23.18
CA GLU A 51 1.61 -4.87 -23.90
C GLU A 51 0.12 -4.53 -23.68
N THR A 52 -0.76 -5.53 -23.65
CA THR A 52 -2.20 -5.31 -23.45
C THR A 52 -2.49 -4.76 -22.06
N ILE A 53 -1.85 -5.33 -21.03
CA ILE A 53 -2.00 -4.86 -19.65
C ILE A 53 -1.34 -3.49 -19.48
N ALA A 54 -0.16 -3.25 -20.05
CA ALA A 54 0.52 -1.95 -20.00
C ALA A 54 -0.35 -0.81 -20.59
N LYS A 55 -1.05 -1.07 -21.71
CA LYS A 55 -2.02 -0.12 -22.28
C LYS A 55 -3.19 0.16 -21.32
N GLN A 56 -3.69 -0.86 -20.63
CA GLN A 56 -4.73 -0.68 -19.61
C GLN A 56 -4.22 0.09 -18.39
N MET A 57 -2.99 -0.17 -17.94
CA MET A 57 -2.38 0.51 -16.79
C MET A 57 -2.13 1.99 -17.05
N THR A 58 -1.80 2.36 -18.28
CA THR A 58 -1.59 3.75 -18.73
C THR A 58 -2.87 4.42 -19.24
N TRP A 59 -3.99 3.71 -19.28
CA TRP A 59 -5.26 4.22 -19.79
C TRP A 59 -5.74 5.48 -19.04
N HIS A 60 -5.47 5.53 -17.74
CA HIS A 60 -5.80 6.69 -16.89
C HIS A 60 -5.20 8.02 -17.37
N ALA A 61 -4.11 7.99 -18.15
CA ALA A 61 -3.49 9.20 -18.72
C ALA A 61 -3.94 9.49 -20.16
N ASN A 62 -4.37 8.46 -20.89
CA ASN A 62 -4.66 8.55 -22.33
C ASN A 62 -6.15 8.66 -22.66
N HIS A 63 -7.04 8.34 -21.71
CA HIS A 63 -8.48 8.44 -21.92
C HIS A 63 -8.94 9.90 -21.88
N GLN A 64 -9.98 10.20 -22.67
CA GLN A 64 -10.71 11.44 -22.57
C GLN A 64 -11.91 11.21 -21.66
N THR A 65 -12.04 12.01 -20.61
CA THR A 65 -13.23 12.02 -19.77
C THR A 65 -14.33 12.77 -20.52
N GLU A 66 -15.49 12.13 -20.72
CA GLU A 66 -16.68 12.85 -21.20
C GLU A 66 -17.24 13.73 -20.07
N ASP A 67 -17.58 14.97 -20.40
CA ASP A 67 -18.08 15.93 -19.41
C ASP A 67 -19.34 15.40 -18.70
N GLY A 68 -19.23 15.24 -17.38
CA GLY A 68 -20.34 14.85 -16.51
C GLY A 68 -20.40 13.37 -16.11
N CYS A 69 -19.52 12.50 -16.63
CA CYS A 69 -19.46 11.08 -16.26
C CYS A 69 -18.08 10.69 -15.71
N MET A 70 -18.05 10.03 -14.56
CA MET A 70 -16.82 9.38 -14.07
C MET A 70 -16.67 8.02 -14.75
N CYS A 71 -15.84 7.98 -15.80
CA CYS A 71 -15.57 6.77 -16.58
C CYS A 71 -14.41 5.97 -15.97
N HIS A 72 -13.56 6.62 -15.17
CA HIS A 72 -12.43 5.99 -14.48
C HIS A 72 -12.25 6.55 -13.05
N PRO A 73 -11.71 5.77 -12.11
CA PRO A 73 -11.31 6.29 -10.79
C PRO A 73 -10.32 7.47 -10.85
N SER A 74 -9.61 7.67 -11.96
CA SER A 74 -8.75 8.86 -12.14
C SER A 74 -9.51 10.16 -12.38
N ASP A 75 -10.79 10.08 -12.75
CA ASP A 75 -11.65 11.25 -12.87
C ASP A 75 -12.03 11.81 -11.49
N ALA A 76 -11.89 11.00 -10.44
CA ALA A 76 -12.24 11.38 -9.08
C ALA A 76 -11.34 12.51 -8.56
N GLU A 77 -11.92 13.41 -7.76
CA GLU A 77 -11.21 14.54 -7.19
C GLU A 77 -10.03 14.13 -6.30
N ALA A 78 -10.11 12.98 -5.65
CA ALA A 78 -9.01 12.43 -4.87
C ALA A 78 -7.76 12.12 -5.72
N TRP A 79 -7.97 11.64 -6.95
CA TRP A 79 -6.89 11.38 -7.89
C TRP A 79 -6.26 12.67 -8.38
N ARG A 80 -7.10 13.63 -8.82
CA ARG A 80 -6.66 14.97 -9.24
C ARG A 80 -5.90 15.69 -8.14
N HIS A 81 -6.35 15.59 -6.90
CA HIS A 81 -5.66 16.14 -5.74
C HIS A 81 -4.27 15.51 -5.54
N SER A 82 -4.17 14.18 -5.67
CA SER A 82 -2.89 13.47 -5.58
C SER A 82 -1.94 13.91 -6.69
N ASP A 83 -2.42 14.09 -7.91
CA ASP A 83 -1.61 14.54 -9.05
C ASP A 83 -1.10 15.98 -8.88
N ARG A 84 -1.91 16.84 -8.25
CA ARG A 84 -1.49 18.21 -7.90
C ARG A 84 -0.41 18.25 -6.82
N ILE A 85 -0.44 17.32 -5.87
CA ILE A 85 0.57 17.25 -4.79
C ILE A 85 1.86 16.60 -5.29
N TYR A 86 1.76 15.52 -6.07
CA TYR A 86 2.89 14.70 -6.50
C TYR A 86 3.12 14.85 -8.01
N LEU A 87 3.47 16.06 -8.45
CA LEU A 87 3.60 16.37 -9.87
C LEU A 87 4.63 15.48 -10.59
N ASN A 88 5.79 15.24 -9.97
CA ASN A 88 6.82 14.35 -10.51
C ASN A 88 6.31 12.91 -10.71
N PHE A 89 5.36 12.48 -9.87
CA PHE A 89 4.72 11.18 -10.00
C PHE A 89 3.67 11.18 -11.12
N ALA A 90 2.92 12.27 -11.25
CA ALA A 90 1.87 12.40 -12.25
C ALA A 90 2.39 12.52 -13.70
N ILE A 91 3.63 12.99 -13.89
CA ILE A 91 4.24 13.17 -15.23
C ILE A 91 4.45 11.84 -15.95
N ASP A 92 4.83 10.78 -15.24
CA ASP A 92 5.04 9.47 -15.85
C ASP A 92 3.75 8.62 -15.74
N PRO A 93 3.07 8.30 -16.86
CA PRO A 93 1.86 7.48 -16.84
C PRO A 93 2.12 6.02 -16.43
N ASN A 94 3.38 5.58 -16.35
CA ASN A 94 3.73 4.25 -15.82
C ASN A 94 3.78 4.20 -14.29
N ASN A 95 3.57 5.34 -13.62
CA ASN A 95 3.48 5.38 -12.18
C ASN A 95 2.11 4.93 -11.68
N ILE A 96 2.09 3.87 -10.87
CA ILE A 96 0.86 3.25 -10.35
C ILE A 96 0.44 3.89 -9.04
N ARG A 97 -0.80 4.38 -9.00
CA ARG A 97 -1.41 4.88 -7.76
C ARG A 97 -2.10 3.74 -7.03
N LEU A 98 -1.61 3.44 -5.83
CA LEU A 98 -2.25 2.51 -4.92
C LEU A 98 -3.00 3.29 -3.83
N SER A 99 -4.33 3.28 -3.90
CA SER A 99 -5.17 3.75 -2.80
C SER A 99 -5.51 2.60 -1.88
N SER A 100 -5.30 2.76 -0.57
CA SER A 100 -5.83 1.83 0.42
C SER A 100 -7.33 2.07 0.56
N CYS A 101 -8.15 1.18 0.00
CA CYS A 101 -9.57 1.15 0.30
C CYS A 101 -9.73 0.47 1.67
N THR A 102 -10.30 1.19 2.64
CA THR A 102 -10.72 0.61 3.93
C THR A 102 -12.18 0.14 3.84
N ASP A 103 -12.56 -0.47 2.73
CA ASP A 103 -13.88 -1.06 2.56
C ASP A 103 -13.93 -2.42 3.26
N GLY A 104 -14.33 -2.40 4.55
CA GLY A 104 -14.74 -3.60 5.26
C GLY A 104 -13.66 -4.34 6.05
N VAL A 105 -12.63 -3.65 6.55
CA VAL A 105 -11.87 -4.22 7.68
C VAL A 105 -12.80 -4.20 8.89
N ARG A 106 -13.37 -5.37 9.24
CA ARG A 106 -14.26 -5.55 10.40
C ARG A 106 -13.69 -4.83 11.62
N THR A 107 -14.39 -3.78 12.05
CA THR A 107 -14.04 -2.93 13.18
C THR A 107 -14.06 -3.73 14.47
N ALA A 108 -12.88 -4.01 15.01
CA ALA A 108 -12.69 -4.04 16.45
C ALA A 108 -11.63 -3.00 16.78
N ARG A 109 -12.13 -1.82 17.19
CA ARG A 109 -11.40 -0.63 17.66
C ARG A 109 -10.46 0.03 16.65
N ALA A 110 -10.93 1.18 16.18
CA ALA A 110 -10.12 2.17 15.49
C ALA A 110 -8.96 2.63 16.39
N PHE A 111 -7.73 2.35 15.95
CA PHE A 111 -6.60 3.23 16.15
C PHE A 111 -5.92 3.39 14.79
N MET A 112 -6.31 4.45 14.08
CA MET A 112 -5.51 4.95 12.97
C MET A 112 -4.17 5.40 13.55
N LEU A 113 -3.06 4.84 13.09
CA LEU A 113 -1.82 5.54 12.79
C LEU A 113 -0.91 4.59 12.01
N ALA A 114 -0.91 4.74 10.68
CA ALA A 114 0.22 4.36 9.86
C ALA A 114 0.28 5.31 8.66
N ARG A 115 0.94 6.46 8.84
CA ARG A 115 1.47 7.19 7.69
C ARG A 115 2.61 6.34 7.13
N TYR A 116 2.37 5.67 6.01
CA TYR A 116 3.42 5.01 5.24
C TYR A 116 3.61 5.79 3.95
N THR A 117 4.43 6.84 4.02
CA THR A 117 4.96 7.49 2.81
C THR A 117 6.14 6.65 2.33
N TYR A 118 5.93 5.83 1.31
CA TYR A 118 7.03 5.17 0.62
C TYR A 118 7.46 6.08 -0.54
N THR A 119 8.68 6.59 -0.47
CA THR A 119 9.36 7.20 -1.63
C THR A 119 10.03 6.09 -2.42
N VAL A 120 9.60 5.88 -3.67
CA VAL A 120 10.35 5.06 -4.63
C VAL A 120 11.53 5.91 -5.11
N GLN A 121 12.73 5.62 -4.61
CA GLN A 121 13.98 6.13 -5.21
C GLN A 121 14.20 5.38 -6.52
N SER A 122 13.92 6.02 -7.65
CA SER A 122 14.63 5.74 -8.89
C SER A 122 15.94 6.52 -8.89
N SER A 123 16.99 5.85 -9.36
CA SER A 123 18.37 6.30 -9.35
C SER A 123 18.57 7.61 -10.12
N THR A 124 18.81 8.69 -9.39
CA THR A 124 19.81 9.73 -9.72
C THR A 124 19.99 10.55 -8.44
N GLY A 125 21.21 10.52 -7.90
CA GLY A 125 21.49 11.00 -6.55
C GLY A 125 21.25 12.50 -6.39
N TYR A 126 20.68 12.89 -5.25
CA TYR A 126 21.17 13.97 -4.38
C TYR A 126 20.47 13.80 -3.02
N MET A 127 21.28 13.65 -1.96
CA MET A 127 20.85 13.57 -0.56
C MET A 127 20.32 14.93 -0.11
N HIS A 128 19.14 14.99 0.51
CA HIS A 128 18.92 15.86 1.66
C HIS A 128 18.00 15.17 2.67
N GLN A 129 18.46 15.20 3.91
CA GLN A 129 18.01 14.45 5.07
C GLN A 129 17.01 15.30 5.86
N PHE A 130 15.85 14.72 6.22
CA PHE A 130 15.03 15.10 7.37
C PHE A 130 14.35 13.85 7.94
#